data_AF-A0A934J6Q5-F1
#
_entry.id   AF-A0A934J6Q5-F1
#
_cell.length_a   1.000
_cell.length_b   1.000
_cell.length_c   1.000
_cell.angle_alpha   90.00
_cell.angle_beta   90.00
_cell.angle_gamma   90.00
#
_symmetry.space_group_name_H-M   'P 1'
#
loop_
_entity.id
_entity.type
_entity.pdbx_description
1 polymer ?
#
loop_
_entity_poly.entity_id
_entity_poly.type
_entity_poly.pdbx_seq_one_letter_code
_entity_poly.pdbx_strand_id
1 'polypeptide(L)'
;MKISKEQFIQFVHAFEDQNQFEYDDTALLQPNENQIVYHATYRDESNYKSDVKFSLDVPSGEVNWEVAYGWNDAYEEIDALYHQMFGRSEMKDVLTNNNEAQHVYRVLMNLGLAVSKAEQGRIPFSSVFYSIPIRDCLPEHTILATTWHIDDIREYFPEDSSDDHLFEKLREMEKAITDASVAAGWEVIQLMSKEE
;
A
#
# COMPACT_ATOMS: atom_id res chain seq x y z
N MET A 1 6.34 9.64 24.16
CA MET A 1 4.96 9.78 23.64
C MET A 1 4.26 8.46 23.90
N LYS A 2 3.00 8.43 24.34
CA LYS A 2 2.28 7.18 24.62
C LYS A 2 1.50 6.76 23.37
N ILE A 3 1.93 5.70 22.69
CA ILE A 3 1.27 5.16 21.49
C ILE A 3 0.04 4.33 21.92
N SER A 4 -1.11 4.53 21.26
CA SER A 4 -2.33 3.74 21.51
C SER A 4 -2.30 2.40 20.76
N LYS A 5 -3.22 1.49 21.11
CA LYS A 5 -3.38 0.22 20.38
C LYS A 5 -3.69 0.45 18.90
N GLU A 6 -4.57 1.38 18.59
CA GLU A 6 -4.98 1.70 17.22
C GLU A 6 -3.79 2.24 16.42
N GLN A 7 -2.99 3.11 17.03
CA GLN A 7 -1.77 3.65 16.41
C GLN A 7 -0.70 2.57 16.19
N PHE A 8 -0.59 1.61 17.11
CA PHE A 8 0.27 0.45 16.95
C PHE A 8 -0.20 -0.45 15.79
N ILE A 9 -1.51 -0.71 15.70
CA ILE A 9 -2.10 -1.46 14.59
C ILE A 9 -1.83 -0.77 13.26
N GLN A 10 -1.97 0.56 13.19
CA GLN A 10 -1.66 1.34 11.99
C GLN A 10 -0.17 1.25 11.60
N PHE A 11 0.73 1.25 12.59
CA PHE A 11 2.16 1.10 12.35
C PHE A 11 2.50 -0.27 11.76
N VAL A 12 1.95 -1.35 12.30
CA VAL A 12 2.19 -2.69 11.74
C VAL A 12 1.53 -2.87 10.38
N HIS A 13 0.36 -2.26 10.14
CA HIS A 13 -0.27 -2.21 8.81
C HIS A 13 0.64 -1.55 7.77
N ALA A 14 1.18 -0.37 8.09
CA ALA A 14 2.07 0.35 7.19
C ALA A 14 3.35 -0.47 6.91
N PHE A 15 3.85 -1.20 7.90
CA PHE A 15 4.98 -2.10 7.73
C PHE A 15 4.66 -3.27 6.78
N GLU A 16 3.53 -3.96 6.95
CA GLU A 16 3.12 -5.07 6.05
C GLU A 16 2.95 -4.57 4.61
N ASP A 17 2.28 -3.43 4.44
CA ASP A 17 2.09 -2.80 3.14
C ASP A 17 3.44 -2.46 2.46
N GLN A 18 4.39 -1.88 3.22
CA GLN A 18 5.75 -1.60 2.73
C GLN A 18 6.49 -2.87 2.28
N ASN A 19 6.19 -4.03 2.90
CA ASN A 19 6.79 -5.32 2.60
C ASN A 19 5.97 -6.17 1.62
N GLN A 20 4.90 -5.59 1.04
CA GLN A 20 3.98 -6.25 0.10
C GLN A 20 3.32 -7.50 0.69
N PHE A 21 2.82 -7.37 1.91
CA PHE A 21 1.99 -8.36 2.60
C PHE A 21 0.69 -7.70 3.03
N GLU A 22 -0.36 -8.52 3.16
CA GLU A 22 -1.61 -8.07 3.74
C GLU A 22 -1.55 -8.23 5.25
N TYR A 23 -2.09 -7.26 5.98
CA TYR A 23 -2.23 -7.34 7.43
C TYR A 23 -3.12 -8.52 7.83
N ASP A 24 -2.66 -9.30 8.81
CA ASP A 24 -3.38 -10.47 9.33
C ASP A 24 -3.77 -10.26 10.79
N ASP A 25 -5.06 -10.02 11.04
CA ASP A 25 -5.62 -9.89 12.40
C ASP A 25 -5.28 -11.09 13.30
N THR A 26 -5.09 -12.28 12.73
CA THR A 26 -4.76 -13.49 13.51
C THR A 26 -3.33 -13.49 14.02
N ALA A 27 -2.44 -12.70 13.43
CA ALA A 27 -1.07 -12.49 13.89
C ALA A 27 -0.98 -11.48 15.06
N LEU A 28 -2.07 -10.79 15.39
CA LEU A 28 -2.16 -9.90 16.54
C LEU A 28 -2.49 -10.69 17.81
N LEU A 29 -1.51 -10.82 18.69
CA LEU A 29 -1.60 -11.56 19.95
C LEU A 29 -1.62 -10.59 21.13
N GLN A 30 -2.44 -10.90 22.13
CA GLN A 30 -2.44 -10.19 23.42
C GLN A 30 -2.01 -11.16 24.53
N PRO A 31 -0.70 -11.40 24.72
CA PRO A 31 -0.23 -12.40 25.67
C PRO A 31 -0.60 -12.07 27.13
N ASN A 32 -0.80 -10.79 27.45
CA ASN A 32 -1.29 -10.32 28.74
C ASN A 32 -1.97 -8.94 28.61
N GLU A 33 -2.59 -8.46 29.69
CA GLU A 33 -3.33 -7.18 29.70
C GLU A 33 -2.46 -5.95 29.39
N ASN A 34 -1.14 -6.06 29.60
CA ASN A 34 -0.21 -4.96 29.45
C ASN A 34 0.58 -5.00 28.14
N GLN A 35 0.42 -6.04 27.32
CA GLN A 35 1.26 -6.23 26.14
C GLN A 35 0.45 -6.71 24.96
N ILE A 36 0.69 -6.08 23.81
CA ILE A 36 0.19 -6.51 22.50
C ILE A 36 1.39 -6.86 21.65
N VAL A 37 1.32 -7.94 20.90
CA VAL A 37 2.38 -8.45 20.02
C VAL A 37 1.81 -8.68 18.64
N TYR A 38 2.57 -8.37 17.60
CA TYR A 38 2.21 -8.68 16.22
C TYR A 38 3.40 -9.34 15.53
N HIS A 39 3.15 -10.45 14.83
CA HIS A 39 4.15 -11.14 14.03
C HIS A 39 3.99 -10.76 12.56
N ALA A 40 5.00 -10.09 12.00
CA ALA A 40 5.02 -9.60 10.64
C ALA A 40 6.12 -10.29 9.81
N THR A 41 6.05 -10.12 8.49
CA THR A 41 7.10 -10.59 7.57
C THR A 41 7.84 -9.41 6.93
N TYR A 42 9.15 -9.32 7.15
CA TYR A 42 10.02 -8.43 6.37
C TYR A 42 10.36 -9.08 5.03
N ARG A 43 10.47 -8.27 3.98
CA ARG A 43 10.95 -8.67 2.65
C ARG A 43 12.00 -7.67 2.16
N ASP A 44 13.20 -8.17 1.88
CA ASP A 44 14.25 -7.34 1.28
C ASP A 44 14.05 -7.15 -0.24
N GLU A 45 14.93 -6.37 -0.85
CA GLU A 45 14.93 -6.08 -2.29
C GLU A 45 15.25 -7.31 -3.16
N SER A 46 15.88 -8.33 -2.57
CA SER A 46 16.16 -9.62 -3.23
C SER A 46 15.05 -10.65 -2.99
N ASN A 47 13.92 -10.23 -2.41
CA ASN A 47 12.76 -11.07 -2.08
C ASN A 47 13.04 -12.17 -1.03
N TYR A 48 14.12 -12.05 -0.25
CA TYR A 48 14.30 -12.86 0.95
C TYR A 48 13.39 -12.35 2.06
N LYS A 49 12.95 -13.28 2.91
CA LYS A 49 11.95 -13.02 3.94
C LYS A 49 12.48 -13.33 5.34
N SER A 50 12.03 -12.56 6.33
CA SER A 50 12.40 -12.72 7.73
C SER A 50 11.24 -12.39 8.66
N ASP A 51 11.14 -13.10 9.78
CA ASP A 51 10.12 -12.81 10.79
C ASP A 51 10.52 -11.56 11.59
N VAL A 52 9.55 -10.66 11.78
CA VAL A 52 9.68 -9.49 12.66
C VAL A 52 8.59 -9.54 13.71
N LYS A 53 8.97 -9.39 14.97
CA LYS A 53 8.02 -9.34 16.07
C LYS A 53 7.94 -7.92 16.60
N PHE A 54 6.76 -7.31 16.47
CA PHE A 54 6.43 -6.02 17.06
C PHE A 54 5.75 -6.23 18.41
N SER A 55 6.01 -5.34 19.36
CA SER A 55 5.33 -5.34 20.65
C SER A 55 5.03 -3.93 21.15
N LEU A 56 3.85 -3.75 21.73
CA LEU A 56 3.42 -2.53 22.41
C LEU A 56 3.28 -2.84 23.90
N ASP A 57 3.99 -2.07 24.74
CA ASP A 57 3.72 -2.00 26.17
C ASP A 57 2.57 -1.02 26.43
N VAL A 58 1.38 -1.52 26.75
CA VAL A 58 0.14 -0.73 26.89
C VAL A 58 0.23 0.34 28.00
N PRO A 59 0.84 0.07 29.16
CA PRO A 59 1.03 1.09 30.21
C PRO A 59 1.91 2.27 29.79
N SER A 60 3.07 2.02 29.16
CA SER A 60 4.01 3.08 28.76
C SER A 60 3.69 3.67 27.37
N GLY A 61 3.04 2.89 26.51
CA GLY A 61 2.86 3.15 25.08
C GLY A 61 4.16 3.07 24.29
N GLU A 62 5.14 2.31 24.75
CA GLU A 62 6.41 2.07 24.07
C GLU A 62 6.26 0.91 23.06
N VAL A 63 6.75 1.13 21.85
CA VAL A 63 6.78 0.12 20.79
C VAL A 63 8.20 -0.40 20.64
N ASN A 64 8.35 -1.72 20.64
CA ASN A 64 9.62 -2.42 20.46
C ASN A 64 9.49 -3.42 19.31
N TRP A 65 10.59 -3.70 18.61
CA TRP A 65 10.65 -4.71 17.57
C TRP A 65 11.88 -5.61 17.69
N GLU A 66 11.69 -6.89 17.37
CA GLU A 66 12.73 -7.90 17.31
C GLU A 66 12.80 -8.42 15.87
N VAL A 67 13.96 -8.27 15.24
CA VAL A 67 14.26 -8.82 13.91
C VAL A 67 15.29 -9.93 14.06
N ALA A 68 15.17 -10.99 13.26
CA ALA A 68 16.16 -12.06 13.20
C ALA A 68 17.58 -11.54 12.91
N TYR A 69 18.58 -12.23 13.45
CA TYR A 69 19.99 -11.88 13.28
C TYR A 69 20.41 -11.88 11.81
N GLY A 70 21.12 -10.83 11.39
CA GLY A 70 21.63 -10.68 10.02
C GLY A 70 20.80 -9.76 9.11
N TRP A 71 19.69 -9.20 9.61
CA TRP A 71 18.76 -8.34 8.88
C TRP A 71 18.81 -6.89 9.41
N ASN A 72 19.98 -6.25 9.28
CA ASN A 72 20.19 -4.89 9.80
C ASN A 72 19.41 -3.82 9.01
N ASP A 73 19.20 -4.06 7.73
CA ASP A 73 18.35 -3.28 6.84
C ASP A 73 16.90 -3.20 7.33
N ALA A 74 16.35 -4.31 7.82
CA ALA A 74 15.02 -4.33 8.43
C ALA A 74 14.95 -3.43 9.67
N TYR A 75 15.98 -3.43 10.54
CA TYR A 75 16.02 -2.51 11.68
C TYR A 75 16.02 -1.04 11.25
N GLU A 76 16.81 -0.68 10.24
CA GLU A 76 16.88 0.69 9.72
C GLU A 76 15.53 1.14 9.13
N GLU A 77 14.87 0.26 8.37
CA GLU A 77 13.58 0.56 7.74
C GLU A 77 12.44 0.69 8.75
N ILE A 78 12.41 -0.19 9.75
CA ILE A 78 11.43 -0.12 10.83
C ILE A 78 11.62 1.16 11.64
N ASP A 79 12.87 1.50 11.98
CA ASP A 79 13.19 2.70 12.74
C ASP A 79 12.81 3.97 11.97
N ALA A 80 13.10 4.01 10.67
CA ALA A 80 12.69 5.11 9.79
C ALA A 80 11.15 5.26 9.74
N LEU A 81 10.42 4.16 9.55
CA LEU A 81 8.96 4.16 9.53
C LEU A 81 8.39 4.64 10.88
N TYR A 82 8.93 4.14 12.00
CA TYR A 82 8.53 4.54 13.34
C TYR A 82 8.72 6.04 13.56
N HIS A 83 9.90 6.58 13.26
CA HIS A 83 10.18 8.01 13.39
C HIS A 83 9.34 8.86 12.44
N GLN A 84 9.04 8.36 11.24
CA GLN A 84 8.20 9.08 10.28
C GLN A 84 6.76 9.18 10.80
N MET A 85 6.19 8.10 11.36
CA MET A 85 4.82 8.09 11.89
C MET A 85 4.69 8.84 13.24
N PHE A 86 5.68 8.71 14.11
CA PHE A 86 5.58 9.12 15.51
C PHE A 86 6.52 10.27 15.91
N GLY A 87 7.47 10.64 15.05
CA GLY A 87 8.52 11.63 15.34
C GLY A 87 8.19 13.09 15.01
N ARG A 88 7.07 13.39 14.33
CA ARG A 88 6.66 14.78 14.02
C ARG A 88 5.40 15.21 14.77
N SER A 89 5.53 16.25 15.59
CA SER A 89 4.48 16.82 16.46
C SER A 89 3.28 17.43 15.71
N GLU A 90 3.38 17.72 14.41
CA GLU A 90 2.34 18.42 13.63
C GLU A 90 1.28 17.47 13.02
N MET A 91 1.49 16.16 13.09
CA MET A 91 0.66 15.17 12.37
C MET A 91 -0.52 14.60 13.16
N LYS A 92 -0.64 15.00 14.44
CA LYS A 92 -1.61 14.46 15.41
C LYS A 92 -3.07 14.77 15.08
N ASP A 93 -3.33 15.86 14.36
CA ASP A 93 -4.71 16.32 14.13
C ASP A 93 -5.36 15.71 12.87
N VAL A 94 -4.57 15.16 11.95
CA VAL A 94 -5.09 14.59 10.68
C VAL A 94 -5.53 13.13 10.86
N LEU A 95 -4.84 12.37 11.71
CA LEU A 95 -5.03 10.91 11.83
C LEU A 95 -6.20 10.50 12.73
N THR A 96 -6.81 11.42 13.49
CA THR A 96 -7.70 11.03 14.58
C THR A 96 -9.17 10.81 14.21
N ASN A 97 -9.65 11.22 13.02
CA ASN A 97 -11.10 11.13 12.72
C ASN A 97 -11.52 10.93 11.24
N ASN A 98 -10.61 10.65 10.30
CA ASN A 98 -10.98 10.48 8.89
C ASN A 98 -10.23 9.32 8.22
N ASN A 99 -10.94 8.24 7.87
CA ASN A 99 -10.40 7.06 7.18
C ASN A 99 -9.75 7.41 5.84
N GLU A 100 -10.29 8.37 5.08
CA GLU A 100 -9.68 8.82 3.82
C GLU A 100 -8.35 9.53 4.07
N ALA A 101 -8.28 10.35 5.13
CA ALA A 101 -7.05 11.05 5.49
C ALA A 101 -5.96 10.07 5.95
N GLN A 102 -6.34 9.01 6.67
CA GLN A 102 -5.43 7.93 7.05
C GLN A 102 -4.93 7.16 5.81
N HIS A 103 -5.83 6.88 4.86
CA HIS A 103 -5.48 6.21 3.62
C HIS A 103 -4.51 7.03 2.76
N VAL A 104 -4.84 8.30 2.47
CA VAL A 104 -3.97 9.21 1.72
C VAL A 104 -2.61 9.37 2.40
N TYR A 105 -2.61 9.46 3.72
CA TYR A 105 -1.38 9.54 4.49
C TYR A 105 -0.52 8.28 4.32
N ARG A 106 -1.11 7.09 4.41
CA ARG A 106 -0.41 5.82 4.18
C ARG A 106 0.25 5.77 2.79
N VAL A 107 -0.46 6.20 1.76
CA VAL A 107 0.10 6.28 0.39
C VAL A 107 1.28 7.23 0.31
N LEU A 108 1.15 8.42 0.91
CA LEU A 108 2.22 9.42 0.95
C LEU A 108 3.47 8.88 1.70
N MET A 109 3.25 8.11 2.76
CA MET A 109 4.31 7.47 3.55
C MET A 109 5.07 6.44 2.71
N ASN A 110 4.35 5.54 2.04
CA ASN A 110 4.93 4.52 1.16
C ASN A 110 5.74 5.17 0.03
N LEU A 111 5.23 6.25 -0.55
CA LEU A 111 5.93 7.03 -1.57
C LEU A 111 7.24 7.63 -1.03
N GLY A 112 7.20 8.28 0.13
CA GLY A 112 8.38 8.89 0.74
C GLY A 112 9.50 7.88 1.03
N LEU A 113 9.13 6.69 1.50
CA LEU A 113 10.08 5.61 1.76
C LEU A 113 10.67 5.05 0.46
N ALA A 114 9.85 4.81 -0.56
CA ALA A 114 10.31 4.37 -1.86
C ALA A 114 11.28 5.38 -2.50
N VAL A 115 10.99 6.69 -2.39
CA VAL A 115 11.91 7.76 -2.81
C VAL A 115 13.22 7.68 -2.04
N SER A 116 13.19 7.52 -0.72
CA SER A 116 14.41 7.42 0.09
C SER A 116 15.26 6.20 -0.29
N LYS A 117 14.64 5.04 -0.54
CA LYS A 117 15.33 3.85 -1.07
C LYS A 117 15.99 4.15 -2.42
N ALA A 118 15.28 4.84 -3.32
CA ALA A 118 15.83 5.20 -4.62
C ALA A 118 17.02 6.17 -4.51
N GLU A 119 16.94 7.17 -3.63
CA GLU A 119 18.03 8.12 -3.35
C GLU A 119 19.27 7.42 -2.76
N GLN A 120 19.07 6.37 -1.98
CA GLN A 120 20.14 5.53 -1.42
C GLN A 120 20.71 4.52 -2.44
N GLY A 121 20.17 4.46 -3.67
CA GLY A 121 20.60 3.54 -4.72
C GLY A 121 20.18 2.09 -4.50
N ARG A 122 19.26 1.85 -3.55
CA ARG A 122 18.71 0.52 -3.22
C ARG A 122 17.77 0.02 -4.32
N ILE A 123 16.90 0.90 -4.80
CA ILE A 123 16.02 0.63 -5.95
C ILE A 123 16.24 1.65 -7.08
N PRO A 124 15.98 1.32 -8.34
CA PRO A 124 15.96 2.33 -9.40
C PRO A 124 14.77 3.27 -9.20
N PHE A 125 14.96 4.57 -9.47
CA PHE A 125 13.91 5.58 -9.29
C PHE A 125 12.62 5.26 -10.08
N SER A 126 12.74 4.60 -11.23
CA SER A 126 11.59 4.12 -12.01
C SER A 126 10.68 3.16 -11.24
N SER A 127 11.19 2.47 -10.21
CA SER A 127 10.43 1.52 -9.39
C SER A 127 9.71 2.16 -8.21
N VAL A 128 9.93 3.45 -7.93
CA VAL A 128 9.28 4.18 -6.83
C VAL A 128 7.76 4.07 -6.93
N PHE A 129 7.21 4.31 -8.13
CA PHE A 129 5.76 4.31 -8.35
C PHE A 129 5.16 2.91 -8.46
N TYR A 130 5.96 1.89 -8.77
CA TYR A 130 5.48 0.49 -8.81
C TYR A 130 5.23 -0.10 -7.42
N SER A 131 5.76 0.53 -6.37
CA SER A 131 5.53 0.11 -4.99
C SER A 131 4.15 0.48 -4.45
N ILE A 132 3.40 1.34 -5.14
CA ILE A 132 2.08 1.83 -4.71
C ILE A 132 0.99 1.16 -5.56
N PRO A 133 0.10 0.34 -4.96
CA PRO A 133 -1.06 -0.18 -5.66
C PRO A 133 -1.91 0.97 -6.22
N ILE A 134 -2.24 0.92 -7.50
CA ILE A 134 -3.06 1.97 -8.14
C ILE A 134 -4.41 2.19 -7.44
N ARG A 135 -4.96 1.14 -6.80
CA ARG A 135 -6.19 1.21 -6.00
C ARG A 135 -6.07 2.17 -4.83
N ASP A 136 -4.90 2.25 -4.21
CA ASP A 136 -4.67 3.17 -3.09
C ASP A 136 -4.62 4.64 -3.55
N CYS A 137 -4.50 4.89 -4.86
CA CYS A 137 -4.55 6.24 -5.42
C CYS A 137 -5.97 6.66 -5.84
N LEU A 138 -6.99 5.84 -5.59
CA LEU A 138 -8.36 6.08 -6.06
C LEU A 138 -9.33 6.33 -4.91
N PRO A 139 -10.41 7.10 -5.14
CA PRO A 139 -11.47 7.29 -4.15
C PRO A 139 -12.13 5.97 -3.71
N GLU A 140 -12.63 5.94 -2.48
CA GLU A 140 -13.40 4.82 -1.94
C GLU A 140 -14.60 4.50 -2.86
N HIS A 141 -14.89 3.21 -3.03
CA HIS A 141 -15.93 2.67 -3.93
C HIS A 141 -15.72 2.94 -5.43
N THR A 142 -14.48 3.19 -5.86
CA THR A 142 -14.14 3.20 -7.28
C THR A 142 -14.02 1.77 -7.83
N ILE A 143 -14.80 1.44 -8.85
CA ILE A 143 -14.59 0.23 -9.65
C ILE A 143 -13.62 0.58 -10.78
N LEU A 144 -12.44 -0.02 -10.75
CA LEU A 144 -11.47 0.05 -11.84
C LEU A 144 -11.88 -0.88 -12.98
N ALA A 145 -11.86 -0.36 -14.21
CA ALA A 145 -11.77 -1.22 -15.37
C ALA A 145 -10.39 -1.92 -15.38
N THR A 146 -10.32 -3.06 -16.06
CA THR A 146 -9.05 -3.78 -16.26
C THR A 146 -8.04 -2.88 -16.96
N THR A 147 -6.84 -2.74 -16.42
CA THR A 147 -5.71 -2.04 -17.07
C THR A 147 -5.07 -2.95 -18.11
N TRP A 148 -4.82 -2.45 -19.31
CA TRP A 148 -4.22 -3.21 -20.41
C TRP A 148 -2.85 -2.62 -20.74
N HIS A 149 -1.84 -3.46 -20.87
CA HIS A 149 -0.49 -3.09 -21.28
C HIS A 149 -0.30 -3.29 -22.79
N ILE A 150 0.67 -2.61 -23.40
CA ILE A 150 1.00 -2.79 -24.82
C ILE A 150 1.33 -4.27 -25.12
N ASP A 151 2.01 -4.93 -24.20
CA ASP A 151 2.39 -6.33 -24.36
C ASP A 151 1.18 -7.28 -24.36
N ASP A 152 0.06 -6.91 -23.72
CA ASP A 152 -1.16 -7.72 -23.71
C ASP A 152 -1.82 -7.75 -25.10
N ILE A 153 -1.59 -6.71 -25.92
CA ILE A 153 -2.17 -6.60 -27.26
C ILE A 153 -1.14 -6.87 -28.37
N ARG A 154 0.15 -6.90 -28.07
CA ARG A 154 1.23 -6.90 -29.08
C ARG A 154 1.13 -8.06 -30.07
N GLU A 155 0.73 -9.25 -29.60
CA GLU A 155 0.57 -10.43 -30.46
C GLU A 155 -0.54 -10.30 -31.52
N TYR A 156 -1.45 -9.33 -31.36
CA TYR A 156 -2.56 -9.08 -32.28
C TYR A 156 -2.23 -8.04 -33.37
N PHE A 157 -1.02 -7.46 -33.33
CA PHE A 157 -0.56 -6.46 -34.28
C PHE A 157 0.69 -6.96 -35.03
N PRO A 158 0.99 -6.39 -36.22
CA PRO A 158 2.23 -6.70 -36.93
C PRO A 158 3.48 -6.52 -36.04
N GLU A 159 4.48 -7.41 -36.15
CA GLU A 159 5.70 -7.40 -35.32
C GLU A 159 6.49 -6.09 -35.41
N ASP A 160 6.35 -5.34 -36.51
CA ASP A 160 6.99 -4.05 -36.75
C ASP A 160 6.20 -2.83 -36.23
N SER A 161 5.06 -3.07 -35.58
CA SER A 161 4.25 -2.01 -34.97
C SER A 161 5.02 -1.34 -33.84
N SER A 162 5.13 -0.01 -33.90
CA SER A 162 5.77 0.77 -32.83
C SER A 162 4.89 0.85 -31.58
N ASP A 163 5.52 0.99 -30.43
CA ASP A 163 4.84 1.16 -29.13
C ASP A 163 3.90 2.37 -29.14
N ASP A 164 4.28 3.47 -29.81
CA ASP A 164 3.41 4.65 -29.99
C ASP A 164 2.12 4.30 -30.74
N HIS A 165 2.22 3.45 -31.77
CA HIS A 165 1.05 3.01 -32.53
C HIS A 165 0.15 2.10 -31.69
N LEU A 166 0.75 1.15 -30.96
CA LEU A 166 0.02 0.24 -30.07
C LEU A 166 -0.64 1.01 -28.92
N PHE A 167 0.02 2.04 -28.39
CA PHE A 167 -0.53 2.91 -27.36
C PHE A 167 -1.77 3.66 -27.84
N GLU A 168 -1.75 4.24 -29.05
CA GLU A 168 -2.93 4.87 -29.63
C GLU A 168 -4.08 3.88 -29.82
N LYS A 169 -3.78 2.61 -30.15
CA LYS A 169 -4.80 1.54 -30.19
C LYS A 169 -5.36 1.19 -28.82
N LEU A 170 -4.53 1.12 -27.78
CA LEU A 170 -5.03 0.98 -26.41
C LEU A 170 -5.96 2.13 -26.03
N ARG A 171 -5.65 3.38 -26.40
CA ARG A 171 -6.51 4.53 -26.13
C ARG A 171 -7.85 4.47 -26.88
N GLU A 172 -7.84 4.02 -28.13
CA GLU A 172 -9.08 3.77 -28.88
C GLU A 172 -9.95 2.71 -28.19
N MET A 173 -9.32 1.63 -27.70
CA MET A 173 -10.00 0.54 -26.99
C MET A 173 -10.52 0.99 -25.62
N GLU A 174 -9.71 1.70 -24.84
CA GLU A 174 -10.10 2.30 -23.56
C GLU A 174 -11.35 3.16 -23.71
N LYS A 175 -11.38 4.02 -24.74
CA LYS A 175 -12.54 4.85 -25.03
C LYS A 175 -13.78 4.01 -25.33
N ALA A 176 -13.67 3.01 -26.22
CA ALA A 176 -14.79 2.17 -26.60
C ALA A 176 -15.34 1.35 -25.42
N ILE A 177 -14.45 0.81 -24.59
CA ILE A 177 -14.82 0.05 -23.38
C ILE A 177 -15.46 0.99 -22.34
N THR A 178 -14.92 2.20 -22.17
CA THR A 178 -15.49 3.21 -21.27
C THR A 178 -16.92 3.57 -21.68
N ASP A 179 -17.12 3.89 -22.96
CA ASP A 179 -18.44 4.25 -23.49
C ASP A 179 -19.45 3.10 -23.30
N ALA A 180 -19.04 1.85 -23.60
CA ALA A 180 -19.87 0.67 -23.41
C ALA A 180 -20.18 0.39 -21.93
N SER A 181 -19.19 0.54 -21.05
CA SER A 181 -19.34 0.30 -19.61
C SER A 181 -20.26 1.33 -18.96
N VAL A 182 -20.16 2.60 -19.36
CA VAL A 182 -21.07 3.66 -18.92
C VAL A 182 -22.49 3.35 -19.38
N ALA A 183 -22.69 2.99 -20.65
CA ALA A 183 -24.01 2.65 -21.17
C ALA A 183 -24.64 1.46 -20.42
N ALA A 184 -23.91 0.36 -20.28
CA ALA A 184 -24.36 -0.83 -19.56
C ALA A 184 -24.63 -0.54 -18.07
N GLY A 185 -23.76 0.26 -17.43
CA GLY A 185 -23.95 0.67 -16.03
C GLY A 185 -25.26 1.43 -15.83
N TRP A 186 -25.58 2.37 -16.72
CA TRP A 186 -26.87 3.08 -16.67
C TRP A 186 -28.07 2.17 -16.86
N GLU A 187 -27.98 1.18 -17.76
CA GLU A 187 -29.05 0.19 -17.92
C GLU A 187 -29.28 -0.63 -16.64
N VAL A 188 -28.20 -1.10 -16.00
CA VAL A 188 -28.28 -1.84 -14.74
C VAL A 188 -28.88 -0.98 -13.63
N ILE A 189 -28.43 0.27 -13.48
CA ILE A 189 -29.00 1.21 -12.51
C ILE A 189 -30.50 1.39 -12.75
N GLN A 190 -30.92 1.59 -14.00
CA GLN A 190 -32.34 1.75 -14.33
C GLN A 190 -33.19 0.50 -14.04
N LEU A 191 -32.61 -0.70 -14.13
CA LEU A 191 -33.29 -1.94 -13.75
C LEU A 191 -33.43 -2.02 -12.22
N MET A 192 -32.35 -1.75 -11.49
CA MET A 192 -32.34 -1.79 -10.03
C MET A 192 -33.26 -0.71 -9.40
N SER A 193 -33.28 0.49 -9.96
CA SER A 193 -34.13 1.59 -9.47
C SER A 193 -35.63 1.43 -9.79
N LYS A 194 -36.02 0.40 -10.55
CA LYS A 194 -37.43 0.08 -10.82
C LYS A 194 -37.98 -1.04 -9.93
N GLU A 195 -37.10 -1.69 -9.16
CA GLU A 195 -37.46 -2.78 -8.24
C GLU A 195 -37.67 -2.30 -6.79
N GLU A 196 -37.45 -1.01 -6.51
CA GLU A 196 -37.82 -0.30 -5.27
C GLU A 196 -39.17 0.43 -5.40
#